data_AF-K1TTT7-F1
#
_entry.id   AF-K1TTT7-F1
#
_cell.length_a   1.000
_cell.length_b   1.000
_cell.length_c   1.000
_cell.angle_alpha   90.00
_cell.angle_beta   90.00
_cell.angle_gamma   90.00
#
_symmetry.space_group_name_H-M   'P 1'
#
loop_
_entity.id
_entity.type
_entity.pdbx_description
1 polymer ?
#
loop_
_entity_poly.entity_id
_entity_poly.type
_entity_poly.pdbx_seq_one_letter_code
_entity_poly.pdbx_strand_id
1 'polypeptide(L)'
;MPKISIISDFRESFPTKDTNGKTIFNDHPRKQSIEAVCDSLKNKGYDCSIFGGVPELTAAFANNEPIDKNAIYVNMSDGMTQPYSRVQIPILCDMLGIKYSGSGPFEVALMTNKHYTKLAVQEKGILCPQGMLITENYNHNKINGMNFPVMIKPNTEGLVSW
;
A
#
# COMPACT_ATOMS: atom_id res chain seq x y z
N MET A 1 25.87 0.07 -12.59
CA MET A 1 24.67 -0.51 -11.93
C MET A 1 23.52 0.46 -12.15
N PRO A 2 22.27 0.00 -12.33
CA PRO A 2 21.13 0.91 -12.43
C PRO A 2 20.95 1.68 -11.12
N LYS A 3 20.53 2.93 -11.22
CA LYS A 3 20.14 3.76 -10.07
C LYS A 3 18.91 3.16 -9.39
N ILE A 4 18.86 3.21 -8.06
CA ILE A 4 17.70 2.81 -7.25
C ILE A 4 17.02 4.08 -6.74
N SER A 5 15.72 4.22 -6.96
CA SER A 5 14.94 5.35 -6.44
C SER A 5 13.80 4.84 -5.56
N ILE A 6 13.87 5.11 -4.26
CA ILE A 6 12.82 4.71 -3.31
C ILE A 6 11.64 5.67 -3.44
N ILE A 7 10.45 5.13 -3.64
CA ILE A 7 9.19 5.88 -3.64
C ILE A 7 8.52 5.67 -2.28
N SER A 8 8.27 6.75 -1.55
CA SER A 8 7.58 6.69 -0.26
C SER A 8 6.94 8.02 0.09
N ASP A 9 5.68 7.96 0.53
CA ASP A 9 5.11 8.99 1.39
C ASP A 9 5.47 8.66 2.85
N PHE A 10 5.59 9.67 3.72
CA PHE A 10 6.09 9.48 5.09
C PHE A 10 4.99 9.65 6.13
N ARG A 11 5.01 8.81 7.17
CA ARG A 11 4.12 8.85 8.34
C ARG A 11 3.90 10.23 8.90
N GLU A 12 4.97 11.01 8.98
CA GLU A 12 5.00 12.34 9.55
C GLU A 12 4.19 13.37 8.74
N SER A 13 3.90 13.08 7.47
CA SER A 13 3.10 13.93 6.59
C SER A 13 1.59 13.66 6.65
N PHE A 14 1.14 12.68 7.45
CA PHE A 14 -0.26 12.27 7.52
C PHE A 14 -0.85 12.42 8.94
N PRO A 15 -2.17 12.60 9.04
CA PRO A 15 -2.86 12.58 10.33
C PRO A 15 -2.60 11.29 11.12
N THR A 16 -2.65 11.40 12.44
CA THR A 16 -2.59 10.24 13.32
C THR A 16 -3.95 9.55 13.41
N LYS A 17 -3.94 8.22 13.37
CA LYS A 17 -5.05 7.33 13.72
C LYS A 17 -5.16 7.14 15.26
N ASP A 18 -4.16 7.56 16.04
CA ASP A 18 -4.23 7.53 17.51
C ASP A 18 -5.22 8.57 18.03
N THR A 19 -6.30 8.10 18.66
CA THR A 19 -7.35 8.94 19.24
C THR A 19 -6.87 9.79 20.42
N ASN A 20 -5.76 9.40 21.07
CA ASN A 20 -5.21 10.12 22.22
C ASN A 20 -4.19 11.20 21.82
N GLY A 21 -3.78 11.26 20.54
CA GLY A 21 -2.86 12.26 20.00
C GLY A 21 -1.45 12.26 20.62
N LYS A 22 -1.10 11.22 21.41
CA LYS A 22 0.19 11.16 22.10
C LYS A 22 1.30 10.63 21.21
N THR A 23 0.94 9.93 20.14
CA THR A 23 1.91 9.35 19.20
C THR A 23 1.41 9.50 17.77
N ILE A 24 2.30 9.88 16.85
CA ILE A 24 2.01 9.85 15.42
C ILE A 24 1.95 8.37 15.00
N PHE A 25 0.75 7.89 14.72
CA PHE A 25 0.48 6.51 14.35
C PHE A 25 -0.43 6.47 13.13
N ASN A 26 0.05 5.92 12.03
CA ASN A 26 -0.72 5.60 10.84
C ASN A 26 0.03 4.50 10.07
N ASP A 27 -0.55 4.04 8.96
CA ASP A 27 -0.04 2.88 8.23
C ASP A 27 1.24 3.19 7.44
N HIS A 28 1.49 4.47 7.13
CA HIS A 28 2.63 4.90 6.33
C HIS A 28 3.97 4.60 7.04
N PRO A 29 5.06 4.33 6.30
CA PRO A 29 6.37 4.13 6.88
C PRO A 29 6.92 5.43 7.50
N ARG A 30 7.70 5.30 8.57
CA ARG A 30 8.43 6.45 9.13
C ARG A 30 9.51 6.92 8.15
N LYS A 31 9.69 8.24 8.03
CA LYS A 31 10.78 8.81 7.23
C LYS A 31 12.14 8.21 7.60
N GLN A 32 12.42 8.10 8.90
CA GLN A 32 13.66 7.52 9.40
C GLN A 32 13.88 6.07 8.93
N SER A 33 12.81 5.27 8.82
CA SER A 33 12.91 3.89 8.32
C SER A 33 13.27 3.86 6.83
N ILE A 34 12.71 4.76 6.03
CA ILE A 34 13.02 4.88 4.60
C ILE A 34 14.44 5.40 4.37
N GLU A 35 14.88 6.38 5.16
CA GLU A 35 16.26 6.87 5.15
C GLU A 35 17.25 5.77 5.50
N ALA A 36 16.97 4.97 6.54
CA ALA A 36 17.81 3.84 6.92
C ALA A 36 17.93 2.77 5.80
N VAL A 37 16.85 2.51 5.05
CA VAL A 37 16.89 1.62 3.88
C VAL A 37 17.77 2.23 2.78
N CYS A 38 17.58 3.52 2.48
CA CYS A 38 18.38 4.24 1.49
C CYS A 38 19.87 4.22 1.82
N ASP A 39 20.23 4.51 3.06
CA ASP A 39 21.61 4.55 3.52
C ASP A 39 22.24 3.16 3.56
N SER A 40 21.48 2.12 3.91
CA SER A 40 21.94 0.72 3.82
C SER A 40 22.28 0.31 2.38
N LEU A 41 21.48 0.75 1.40
CA LEU A 41 21.76 0.51 -0.02
C LEU A 41 23.01 1.27 -0.49
N LYS A 42 23.16 2.54 -0.10
CA LYS A 42 24.38 3.33 -0.39
C LYS A 42 25.64 2.70 0.22
N ASN A 43 25.57 2.25 1.47
CA ASN A 43 26.69 1.59 2.16
C ASN A 43 27.11 0.27 1.50
N LYS A 44 26.21 -0.38 0.74
CA LYS A 44 26.51 -1.56 -0.08
C LYS A 44 27.06 -1.21 -1.47
N GLY A 45 27.22 0.07 -1.80
CA GLY A 45 27.77 0.55 -3.07
C GLY A 45 26.73 0.81 -4.17
N TYR A 46 25.44 0.78 -3.87
CA TYR A 46 24.39 1.13 -4.83
C TYR A 46 24.18 2.65 -4.91
N ASP A 47 23.95 3.18 -6.11
CA ASP A 47 23.43 4.55 -6.28
C ASP A 47 21.95 4.55 -5.90
N CYS A 48 21.63 5.10 -4.72
CA CYS A 48 20.29 5.10 -4.17
C CYS A 48 19.87 6.50 -3.71
N SER A 49 18.66 6.91 -4.08
CA SER A 49 18.03 8.15 -3.65
C SER A 49 16.57 7.93 -3.25
N ILE A 50 16.01 8.83 -2.46
CA ILE A 50 14.57 8.86 -2.21
C ILE A 50 13.95 9.83 -3.22
N PHE A 51 12.99 9.34 -4.00
CA PHE A 51 12.30 10.13 -5.03
C PHE A 51 11.20 11.02 -4.44
N GLY A 52 10.48 10.50 -3.44
CA GLY A 52 9.22 11.08 -2.95
C GLY A 52 8.08 10.08 -3.10
N GLY A 53 6.84 10.52 -2.88
CA GLY A 53 5.66 9.68 -2.90
C GLY A 53 4.67 10.08 -4.00
N VAL A 54 3.38 10.02 -3.68
CA VAL A 54 2.31 10.38 -4.61
C VAL A 54 2.41 11.84 -5.09
N PRO A 55 2.69 12.85 -4.23
CA PRO A 55 2.80 14.24 -4.69
C PRO A 55 3.91 14.45 -5.71
N GLU A 56 5.10 13.91 -5.48
CA GLU A 56 6.24 14.07 -6.37
C GLU A 56 6.04 13.35 -7.70
N LEU A 57 5.48 12.14 -7.71
CA LEU A 57 5.14 11.45 -8.96
C LEU A 57 4.05 12.17 -9.75
N THR A 58 3.05 12.73 -9.04
CA THR A 58 1.98 13.52 -9.67
C THR A 58 2.54 14.78 -10.31
N ALA A 59 3.42 15.50 -9.59
CA ALA A 59 4.11 16.67 -10.11
C ALA A 59 4.96 16.32 -11.34
N ALA A 60 5.74 15.24 -11.26
CA ALA A 60 6.59 14.80 -12.36
C ALA A 60 5.77 14.44 -13.61
N PHE A 61 4.60 13.81 -13.44
CA PHE A 61 3.67 13.54 -14.54
C PHE A 61 3.06 14.84 -15.10
N ALA A 62 2.54 15.71 -14.24
CA ALA A 62 1.87 16.94 -14.64
C ALA A 62 2.80 17.93 -15.36
N ASN A 63 4.04 18.03 -14.90
CA ASN A 63 5.05 18.94 -15.43
C ASN A 63 5.91 18.33 -16.54
N ASN A 64 5.69 17.05 -16.89
CA ASN A 64 6.51 16.30 -17.84
C ASN A 64 8.02 16.36 -17.48
N GLU A 65 8.32 16.19 -16.20
CA GLU A 65 9.69 16.23 -15.70
C GLU A 65 10.51 15.06 -16.26
N PRO A 66 11.81 15.26 -16.53
CA PRO A 66 12.66 14.18 -17.00
C PRO A 66 12.84 13.13 -15.89
N ILE A 67 12.31 11.92 -16.13
CA ILE A 67 12.46 10.77 -15.23
C ILE A 67 13.41 9.73 -15.84
N ASP A 68 14.32 9.19 -15.04
CA ASP A 68 15.26 8.16 -15.46
C ASP A 68 14.58 6.80 -15.62
N LYS A 69 14.21 6.46 -16.86
CA LYS A 69 13.58 5.17 -17.20
C LYS A 69 14.51 3.95 -17.05
N ASN A 70 15.80 4.17 -16.85
CA ASN A 70 16.77 3.10 -16.59
C ASN A 70 16.95 2.81 -15.09
N ALA A 71 16.42 3.67 -14.22
CA ALA A 71 16.40 3.43 -12.79
C ALA A 71 15.39 2.35 -12.39
N ILE A 72 15.63 1.71 -11.25
CA ILE A 72 14.69 0.81 -10.58
C ILE A 72 14.01 1.59 -9.48
N TYR A 73 12.69 1.70 -9.56
CA TYR A 73 11.90 2.39 -8.55
C TYR A 73 11.41 1.39 -7.49
N VAL A 74 11.79 1.59 -6.23
CA VAL A 74 11.37 0.70 -5.13
C VAL A 74 10.19 1.32 -4.42
N ASN A 75 8.99 0.78 -4.65
CA ASN A 75 7.77 1.26 -4.01
C ASN A 75 7.70 0.80 -2.55
N MET A 76 7.75 1.75 -1.62
CA MET A 76 7.55 1.56 -0.19
C MET A 76 6.40 2.41 0.37
N SER A 77 5.60 3.06 -0.50
CA SER A 77 4.49 3.90 -0.06
C SER A 77 3.19 3.11 0.14
N ASP A 78 2.38 3.56 1.09
CA ASP A 78 0.97 3.17 1.24
C ASP A 78 0.00 4.08 0.48
N GLY A 79 0.52 5.07 -0.27
CA GLY A 79 -0.25 6.08 -0.98
C GLY A 79 -0.68 7.24 -0.07
N MET A 80 -1.72 7.97 -0.49
CA MET A 80 -2.35 9.04 0.29
C MET A 80 -3.50 8.49 1.18
N THR A 81 -4.51 9.31 1.49
CA THR A 81 -5.55 9.00 2.48
C THR A 81 -6.85 8.42 1.91
N GLN A 82 -7.00 8.35 0.59
CA GLN A 82 -8.22 7.89 -0.05
C GLN A 82 -8.37 6.35 0.06
N PRO A 83 -9.61 5.81 -0.02
CA PRO A 83 -9.81 4.38 -0.17
C PRO A 83 -8.99 3.83 -1.35
N TYR A 84 -8.37 2.67 -1.14
CA TYR A 84 -7.46 2.04 -2.11
C TYR A 84 -6.23 2.90 -2.48
N SER A 85 -5.80 3.84 -1.64
CA SER A 85 -4.63 4.70 -1.91
C SER A 85 -3.36 3.97 -2.35
N ARG A 86 -3.15 2.73 -1.89
CA ARG A 86 -2.04 1.86 -2.32
C ARG A 86 -1.94 1.65 -3.84
N VAL A 87 -3.03 1.83 -4.60
CA VAL A 87 -3.02 1.72 -6.07
C VAL A 87 -2.42 2.95 -6.76
N GLN A 88 -2.30 4.09 -6.06
CA GLN A 88 -1.88 5.36 -6.64
C GLN A 88 -0.46 5.30 -7.20
N ILE A 89 0.50 4.74 -6.44
CA ILE A 89 1.89 4.62 -6.89
C ILE A 89 2.01 3.73 -8.14
N PRO A 90 1.47 2.49 -8.18
CA PRO A 90 1.48 1.67 -9.39
C PRO A 90 0.91 2.39 -10.60
N ILE A 91 -0.24 3.07 -10.46
CA ILE A 91 -0.88 3.80 -11.57
C ILE A 91 0.03 4.92 -12.08
N LEU A 92 0.59 5.74 -11.19
CA LEU A 92 1.47 6.83 -11.57
C LEU A 92 2.76 6.31 -12.23
N CYS A 93 3.32 5.21 -11.74
CA CYS A 93 4.47 4.57 -12.36
C CYS A 93 4.17 4.04 -13.76
N ASP A 94 3.01 3.38 -13.95
CA ASP A 94 2.54 2.91 -15.25
C ASP A 94 2.35 4.09 -16.22
N MET A 95 1.74 5.19 -15.76
CA MET A 95 1.52 6.41 -16.56
C MET A 95 2.84 7.09 -16.98
N LEU A 96 3.85 7.08 -16.10
CA LEU A 96 5.19 7.61 -16.39
C LEU A 96 6.05 6.65 -17.23
N GLY A 97 5.61 5.39 -17.38
CA GLY A 97 6.34 4.36 -18.10
C GLY A 97 7.67 3.99 -17.44
N ILE A 98 7.70 3.98 -16.11
CA ILE A 98 8.88 3.61 -15.31
C ILE A 98 8.74 2.21 -14.71
N LYS A 99 9.89 1.54 -14.49
CA LYS A 99 9.93 0.22 -13.87
C LYS A 99 9.94 0.34 -12.36
N TYR A 100 9.03 -0.34 -11.69
CA TYR A 100 8.92 -0.32 -10.23
C TYR A 100 8.83 -1.71 -9.62
N SER A 101 9.14 -1.81 -8.33
CA SER A 101 8.97 -3.02 -7.53
C SER A 101 7.54 -3.17 -7.03
N GLY A 102 7.10 -4.41 -6.83
CA GLY A 102 5.78 -4.72 -6.30
C GLY A 102 4.81 -5.17 -7.39
N SER A 103 3.53 -5.16 -7.08
CA SER A 103 2.47 -5.61 -7.99
C SER A 103 1.83 -4.43 -8.73
N GLY A 104 1.19 -4.72 -9.86
CA GLY A 104 0.49 -3.73 -10.67
C GLY A 104 -0.81 -3.21 -10.02
N PRO A 105 -1.47 -2.22 -10.64
CA PRO A 105 -2.66 -1.57 -10.06
C PRO A 105 -3.79 -2.54 -9.73
N PHE A 106 -4.07 -3.50 -10.63
CA PHE A 106 -5.16 -4.46 -10.45
C PHE A 106 -4.87 -5.42 -9.31
N GLU A 107 -3.65 -5.97 -9.26
CA GLU A 107 -3.23 -6.89 -8.22
C GLU A 107 -3.28 -6.21 -6.85
N VAL A 108 -2.78 -4.96 -6.75
CA VAL A 108 -2.83 -4.18 -5.51
C VAL A 108 -4.27 -3.90 -5.08
N ALA A 109 -5.15 -3.51 -6.02
CA ALA A 109 -6.57 -3.28 -5.73
C ALA A 109 -7.25 -4.55 -5.21
N LEU A 110 -6.99 -5.69 -5.85
CA LEU A 110 -7.54 -6.99 -5.46
C LEU A 110 -7.04 -7.37 -4.07
N MET A 111 -5.72 -7.36 -3.84
CA MET A 111 -5.10 -7.77 -2.57
C MET A 111 -5.49 -6.87 -1.39
N THR A 112 -5.79 -5.60 -1.65
CA THR A 112 -6.28 -4.67 -0.62
C THR A 112 -7.71 -5.01 -0.19
N ASN A 113 -8.51 -5.68 -1.03
CA ASN A 113 -9.88 -6.11 -0.71
C ASN A 113 -9.93 -7.58 -0.26
N LYS A 114 -10.05 -7.82 1.04
CA LYS A 114 -10.02 -9.17 1.63
C LYS A 114 -11.17 -10.06 1.15
N HIS A 115 -12.35 -9.49 0.89
CA HIS A 115 -13.49 -10.23 0.39
C HIS A 115 -13.24 -10.73 -1.03
N TYR A 116 -12.87 -9.84 -1.97
CA TYR A 116 -12.62 -10.24 -3.34
C TYR A 116 -11.37 -11.10 -3.50
N THR A 117 -10.31 -10.84 -2.72
CA THR A 117 -9.16 -11.74 -2.64
C THR A 117 -9.59 -13.14 -2.25
N LYS A 118 -10.44 -13.27 -1.20
CA LYS A 118 -10.94 -14.58 -0.75
C LYS A 118 -11.68 -15.31 -1.87
N LEU A 119 -12.62 -14.63 -2.55
CA LEU A 119 -13.36 -15.24 -3.66
C LEU A 119 -12.42 -15.71 -4.77
N ALA A 120 -11.45 -14.87 -5.16
CA ALA A 120 -10.51 -15.18 -6.24
C ALA A 120 -9.64 -16.41 -5.93
N VAL A 121 -9.16 -16.56 -4.70
CA VAL A 121 -8.33 -17.73 -4.32
C VAL A 121 -9.17 -18.98 -4.08
N GLN A 122 -10.40 -18.85 -3.56
CA GLN A 122 -11.34 -19.97 -3.41
C GLN A 122 -11.71 -20.58 -4.76
N GLU A 123 -11.92 -19.75 -5.78
CA GLU A 123 -12.16 -20.19 -7.17
C GLU A 123 -11.00 -21.03 -7.71
N LYS A 124 -9.78 -20.84 -7.20
CA LYS A 124 -8.59 -21.64 -7.53
C LYS A 124 -8.38 -22.85 -6.64
N GLY A 125 -9.36 -23.19 -5.79
CA GLY A 125 -9.26 -24.32 -4.86
C GLY A 125 -8.35 -24.08 -3.67
N ILE A 126 -7.93 -22.84 -3.41
CA ILE A 126 -7.11 -22.50 -2.25
C ILE A 126 -8.00 -22.43 -1.01
N LEU A 127 -7.60 -23.16 0.04
CA LEU A 127 -8.30 -23.16 1.31
C LEU A 127 -8.30 -21.77 1.94
N CYS A 128 -9.49 -21.29 2.30
CA CYS A 128 -9.68 -20.00 2.97
C CYS A 128 -10.69 -20.12 4.11
N PRO A 129 -10.52 -19.36 5.20
CA PRO A 129 -11.50 -19.31 6.27
C PRO A 129 -12.88 -18.89 5.74
N GLN A 130 -13.93 -19.61 6.17
CA GLN A 130 -15.29 -19.18 5.94
C GLN A 130 -15.51 -17.77 6.51
N GLY A 131 -16.32 -16.98 5.84
CA GLY A 131 -16.67 -15.64 6.31
C GLY A 131 -17.39 -14.87 5.22
N MET A 132 -18.03 -13.78 5.63
CA MET A 132 -18.92 -13.00 4.78
C MET A 132 -18.58 -11.51 4.83
N LEU A 133 -18.98 -10.78 3.79
CA LEU A 133 -18.90 -9.33 3.79
C LEU A 133 -20.15 -8.76 4.45
N ILE A 134 -19.94 -7.91 5.46
CA ILE A 134 -21.00 -7.14 6.10
C ILE A 134 -20.89 -5.71 5.56
N THR A 135 -21.99 -5.22 4.99
CA THR A 135 -22.15 -3.83 4.49
C THR A 135 -23.20 -3.11 5.32
N GLU A 136 -23.35 -1.80 5.15
CA GLU A 136 -24.37 -1.01 5.87
C GLU A 136 -25.80 -1.56 5.71
N ASN A 137 -26.13 -2.10 4.53
CA ASN A 137 -27.44 -2.68 4.23
C ASN A 137 -27.59 -4.16 4.66
N TYR A 138 -26.69 -4.67 5.50
CA TYR A 138 -26.68 -6.09 5.83
C TYR A 138 -27.80 -6.45 6.83
N ASN A 139 -28.59 -7.47 6.50
CA ASN A 139 -29.64 -7.98 7.38
C ASN A 139 -29.04 -8.87 8.48
N HIS A 140 -29.09 -8.41 9.73
CA HIS A 140 -28.53 -9.09 10.90
C HIS A 140 -29.03 -10.53 11.11
N ASN A 141 -30.23 -10.87 10.63
CA ASN A 141 -30.79 -12.23 10.72
C ASN A 141 -30.02 -13.25 9.85
N LYS A 142 -29.07 -12.80 9.03
CA LYS A 142 -28.24 -13.66 8.17
C LYS A 142 -26.92 -14.11 8.82
N ILE A 143 -26.62 -13.74 10.07
CA ILE A 143 -25.43 -14.23 10.82
C ILE A 143 -25.65 -15.67 11.36
N ASN A 144 -26.47 -16.48 10.68
CA ASN A 144 -26.71 -17.86 11.07
C ASN A 144 -25.64 -18.77 10.45
N GLY A 145 -25.08 -19.69 11.25
CA GLY A 145 -24.15 -20.72 10.76
C GLY A 145 -22.65 -20.38 10.87
N MET A 146 -22.26 -19.33 11.60
CA MET A 146 -20.85 -19.12 11.97
C MET A 146 -20.51 -19.87 13.26
N ASN A 147 -19.39 -20.59 13.26
CA ASN A 147 -18.83 -21.22 14.45
C ASN A 147 -17.99 -20.20 15.22
N PHE A 148 -18.28 -20.01 16.51
CA PHE A 148 -17.53 -19.11 17.37
C PHE A 148 -16.24 -19.77 17.91
N PRO A 149 -15.17 -18.99 18.14
CA PRO A 149 -15.09 -17.53 17.99
C PRO A 149 -14.96 -17.06 16.53
N VAL A 150 -15.45 -15.86 16.23
CA VAL A 150 -15.31 -15.19 14.93
C VAL A 150 -14.42 -13.95 15.03
N MET A 151 -13.75 -13.59 13.95
CA MET A 151 -12.95 -12.36 13.83
C MET A 151 -13.65 -11.36 12.91
N ILE A 152 -13.88 -10.15 13.40
CA ILE A 152 -14.34 -9.03 12.60
C ILE A 152 -13.13 -8.21 12.16
N LYS A 153 -13.05 -7.87 10.88
CA LYS A 153 -11.96 -7.05 10.33
C LYS A 153 -12.48 -6.10 9.25
N PRO A 154 -11.94 -4.87 9.14
CA PRO A 154 -12.24 -4.01 8.01
C PRO A 154 -11.80 -4.68 6.70
N ASN A 155 -12.62 -4.55 5.66
CA ASN A 155 -12.36 -5.24 4.40
C ASN A 155 -11.11 -4.70 3.68
N THR A 156 -10.87 -3.39 3.73
CA THR A 156 -9.87 -2.67 2.94
C THR A 156 -8.66 -2.14 3.72
N GLU A 157 -8.60 -2.32 5.04
CA GLU A 157 -7.48 -1.79 5.87
C GLU A 157 -6.33 -2.79 6.04
N GLY A 158 -5.14 -2.32 6.42
CA GLY A 158 -4.04 -3.20 6.84
C GLY A 158 -4.35 -3.96 8.13
N LEU A 159 -3.59 -5.03 8.39
CA LEU A 159 -3.52 -5.64 9.73
C LEU A 159 -2.65 -4.72 10.60
N VAL A 160 -3.25 -3.76 11.27
CA VAL A 160 -2.66 -3.18 12.48
C VAL A 160 -3.04 -4.12 13.61
N SER A 161 -2.03 -4.75 14.20
CA SER A 161 -2.16 -5.69 15.33
C SER A 161 -3.06 -5.08 16.41
N TRP A 162 -4.18 -5.74 16.67
CA TRP A 162 -5.02 -5.53 17.85
C TRP A 162 -4.33 -6.06 19.10
#